data_AF-W8R0A2-F1
#
_entry.id   AF-W8R0A2-F1
#
_cell.length_a   1.000
_cell.length_b   1.000
_cell.length_c   1.000
_cell.angle_alpha   90.00
_cell.angle_beta   90.00
_cell.angle_gamma   90.00
#
_symmetry.space_group_name_H-M   'P 1'
#
loop_
_entity.id
_entity.type
_entity.pdbx_description
1 polymer ?
#
loop_
_entity_poly.entity_id
_entity_poly.type
_entity_poly.pdbx_seq_one_letter_code
_entity_poly.pdbx_strand_id
1 'polypeptide(L)'
;MSNPSTPTLRGQCIAEFLGTALLIFFGTGCVAALKIGGAELGLWEISVIWGIGVSMGVYLAAGVSGAHLNPAVSIALWLFGTFERNKVPAYILAQTAGAFCAAALVYGLYSSLFFDFEQAQHMTRGSVASLELASVFSTYPHPSLSIGQAFLVEVVITAILLGMIMALTDDGNGLPRGPLAPLLIGLLIAVIGGAMGPLTGFAMNPASDFGPKLMTYFAGWGEVAFTGGREIPYFLVPLIAPVLGACIGAAGYKVLICKHLPNLDGGACSAKPDHEAERYTAHDVTAQEAR
;
A
#
# COMPACT_ATOMS: atom_id res chain seq x y z
N MET A 1 11.70 -34.11 -9.02
CA MET A 1 11.60 -32.72 -8.52
C MET A 1 10.18 -32.56 -8.01
N SER A 2 10.00 -32.39 -6.70
CA SER A 2 8.67 -32.20 -6.10
C SER A 2 8.02 -30.96 -6.70
N ASN A 3 6.76 -31.06 -7.15
CA ASN A 3 5.95 -29.88 -7.46
C ASN A 3 6.06 -28.93 -6.27
N PRO A 4 6.49 -27.66 -6.43
CA PRO A 4 6.46 -26.72 -5.33
C PRO A 4 5.00 -26.61 -4.88
N SER A 5 4.72 -27.08 -3.67
CA SER A 5 3.39 -26.99 -3.08
C SER A 5 3.00 -25.52 -3.03
N THR A 6 1.89 -25.16 -3.68
CA THR A 6 1.34 -23.81 -3.64
C THR A 6 1.26 -23.35 -2.19
N PRO A 7 1.80 -22.17 -1.82
CA PRO A 7 1.76 -21.68 -0.45
C PRO A 7 0.33 -21.64 0.09
N THR A 8 0.14 -22.12 1.32
CA THR A 8 -1.17 -22.07 1.99
C THR A 8 -1.61 -20.63 2.23
N LEU A 9 -2.91 -20.35 2.32
CA LEU A 9 -3.42 -19.02 2.65
C LEU A 9 -2.82 -18.48 3.96
N ARG A 10 -2.61 -19.35 4.96
CA ARG A 10 -1.92 -18.98 6.20
C ARG A 10 -0.50 -18.48 5.95
N GLY A 11 0.27 -19.20 5.12
CA GLY A 11 1.63 -18.79 4.75
C GLY A 11 1.63 -17.46 3.99
N GLN A 12 0.68 -17.27 3.08
CA GLN A 12 0.49 -16.02 2.36
C GLN A 12 0.19 -14.85 3.31
N CYS A 13 -0.74 -15.03 4.25
CA CYS A 13 -1.04 -14.00 5.25
C CYS A 13 0.15 -13.68 6.16
N ILE A 14 0.97 -14.68 6.55
CA ILE A 14 2.20 -14.43 7.31
C ILE A 14 3.17 -13.58 6.50
N ALA A 15 3.35 -13.88 5.21
CA ALA A 15 4.21 -13.11 4.33
C ALA A 15 3.71 -11.67 4.13
N GLU A 16 2.40 -11.49 3.95
CA GLU A 16 1.77 -10.15 3.86
C GLU A 16 1.91 -9.35 5.16
N PHE A 17 1.74 -10.00 6.32
CA PHE A 17 1.96 -9.39 7.62
C PHE A 17 3.41 -8.93 7.77
N LEU A 18 4.39 -9.80 7.51
CA LEU A 18 5.81 -9.50 7.69
C LEU A 18 6.31 -8.48 6.67
N GLY A 19 5.90 -8.57 5.40
CA GLY A 19 6.29 -7.61 4.36
C GLY A 19 5.73 -6.22 4.64
N THR A 20 4.47 -6.12 5.09
CA THR A 20 3.86 -4.83 5.47
C THR A 20 4.45 -4.29 6.77
N ALA A 21 4.77 -5.17 7.73
CA ALA A 21 5.48 -4.76 8.94
C ALA A 21 6.87 -4.19 8.60
N LEU A 22 7.59 -4.81 7.67
CA LEU A 22 8.95 -4.39 7.31
C LEU A 22 9.00 -3.01 6.65
N LEU A 23 8.08 -2.73 5.71
CA LEU A 23 8.03 -1.40 5.08
C LEU A 23 7.65 -0.32 6.09
N ILE A 24 6.74 -0.61 7.04
CA ILE A 24 6.35 0.33 8.09
C ILE A 24 7.45 0.55 9.10
N PHE A 25 8.18 -0.51 9.47
CA PHE A 25 9.31 -0.42 10.39
C PHE A 25 10.37 0.55 9.85
N PHE A 26 10.77 0.42 8.59
CA PHE A 26 11.75 1.33 8.00
C PHE A 26 11.20 2.73 7.76
N GLY A 27 9.98 2.83 7.23
CA GLY A 27 9.35 4.10 6.91
C GLY A 27 9.09 4.96 8.15
N THR A 28 8.38 4.42 9.15
CA THR A 28 8.10 5.15 10.39
C THR A 28 9.37 5.35 11.23
N GLY A 29 10.32 4.40 11.15
CA GLY A 29 11.62 4.52 11.82
C GLY A 29 12.44 5.71 11.33
N CYS A 30 12.50 5.96 10.02
CA CYS A 30 13.26 7.11 9.50
C CYS A 30 12.56 8.45 9.80
N VAL A 31 11.23 8.48 9.82
CA VAL A 31 10.48 9.68 10.21
C VAL A 31 10.63 9.94 11.73
N ALA A 32 10.66 8.89 12.56
CA ALA A 32 10.99 9.02 13.98
C ALA A 32 12.42 9.55 14.17
N ALA A 33 13.39 9.01 13.43
CA ALA A 33 14.77 9.50 13.45
C ALA A 33 14.86 10.99 13.08
N LEU A 34 14.13 11.43 12.06
CA LEU A 34 14.04 12.84 11.66
C LEU A 34 13.42 13.72 12.75
N LYS A 35 12.25 13.34 13.28
CA LYS A 35 11.47 14.21 14.17
C LYS A 35 11.98 14.28 15.59
N ILE A 36 12.42 13.14 16.13
CA ILE A 36 12.75 13.00 17.56
C ILE A 36 14.11 12.34 17.79
N GLY A 37 14.72 11.74 16.76
CA GLY A 37 16.04 11.10 16.84
C GLY A 37 17.23 12.02 16.50
N GLY A 38 16.98 13.27 16.08
CA GLY A 38 18.01 14.24 15.75
C GLY A 38 18.72 14.00 14.40
N ALA A 39 18.15 13.16 13.53
CA ALA A 39 18.70 12.92 12.19
C ALA A 39 18.33 14.06 11.22
N GLU A 40 19.29 14.47 10.38
CA GLU A 40 19.05 15.45 9.31
C GLU A 40 18.70 14.71 8.01
N LEU A 41 17.40 14.53 7.74
CA LEU A 41 16.91 13.86 6.53
C LEU A 41 16.06 14.84 5.71
N GLY A 42 16.41 15.03 4.45
CA GLY A 42 15.60 15.76 3.49
C GLY A 42 14.45 14.92 2.92
N LEU A 43 13.64 15.55 2.08
CA LEU A 43 12.47 14.90 1.48
C LEU A 43 12.86 13.69 0.62
N TRP A 44 13.97 13.78 -0.14
CA TRP A 44 14.45 12.67 -0.95
C TRP A 44 14.94 11.52 -0.09
N GLU A 45 15.68 11.81 0.99
CA GLU A 45 16.23 10.80 1.91
C GLU A 45 15.10 10.01 2.59
N ILE A 46 14.06 10.70 3.07
CA ILE A 46 12.86 10.04 3.62
C ILE A 46 12.20 9.17 2.54
N SER A 47 11.96 9.72 1.35
CA SER A 47 11.24 9.03 0.29
C SER A 47 11.98 7.79 -0.22
N VAL A 48 13.31 7.86 -0.35
CA VAL A 48 14.12 6.71 -0.78
C VAL A 48 14.20 5.63 0.30
N ILE A 49 14.25 5.99 1.59
CA ILE A 49 14.20 5.00 2.68
C ILE A 49 12.85 4.26 2.67
N TRP A 50 11.73 4.98 2.50
CA TRP A 50 10.41 4.36 2.33
C TRP A 50 10.37 3.43 1.11
N GLY A 51 10.85 3.91 -0.04
CA GLY A 51 10.90 3.13 -1.28
C GLY A 51 11.73 1.84 -1.14
N ILE A 52 12.95 1.92 -0.60
CA ILE A 52 13.80 0.75 -0.37
C ILE A 52 13.20 -0.18 0.69
N GLY A 53 12.54 0.35 1.72
CA GLY A 53 11.81 -0.46 2.70
C GLY A 53 10.71 -1.31 2.06
N VAL A 54 9.98 -0.73 1.10
CA VAL A 54 8.99 -1.48 0.30
C VAL A 54 9.68 -2.54 -0.56
N SER A 55 10.78 -2.22 -1.24
CA SER A 55 11.55 -3.22 -2.02
C SER A 55 11.94 -4.42 -1.17
N MET A 56 12.42 -4.19 0.06
CA MET A 56 12.79 -5.27 0.99
C MET A 56 11.58 -6.11 1.39
N GLY A 57 10.44 -5.48 1.67
CA GLY A 57 9.18 -6.18 1.93
C GLY A 57 8.75 -7.06 0.76
N VAL A 58 8.88 -6.56 -0.48
CA VAL A 58 8.56 -7.30 -1.69
C VAL A 58 9.51 -8.48 -1.88
N TYR A 59 10.83 -8.28 -1.76
CA TYR A 59 11.79 -9.38 -1.83
C TYR A 59 11.53 -10.47 -0.78
N LEU A 60 11.12 -10.08 0.43
CA LEU A 60 10.80 -11.01 1.51
C LEU A 60 9.54 -11.85 1.21
N ALA A 61 8.49 -11.23 0.69
CA ALA A 61 7.15 -11.84 0.61
C ALA A 61 6.77 -12.41 -0.77
N ALA A 62 7.43 -11.98 -1.86
CA ALA A 62 6.99 -12.25 -3.23
C ALA A 62 6.90 -13.75 -3.54
N GLY A 63 7.86 -14.55 -3.08
CA GLY A 63 7.88 -16.00 -3.30
C GLY A 63 6.78 -16.78 -2.56
N VAL A 64 6.05 -16.14 -1.64
CA VAL A 64 5.01 -16.78 -0.83
C VAL A 64 3.63 -16.22 -1.16
N SER A 65 3.43 -14.91 -1.02
CA SER A 65 2.13 -14.25 -1.18
C SER A 65 1.92 -13.51 -2.50
N GLY A 66 2.99 -13.32 -3.29
CA GLY A 66 3.02 -12.36 -4.39
C GLY A 66 3.30 -10.91 -3.94
N ALA A 67 3.53 -10.69 -2.64
CA ALA A 67 3.87 -9.40 -2.03
C ALA A 67 2.95 -8.24 -2.46
N HIS A 68 1.67 -8.33 -2.11
CA HIS A 68 0.76 -7.21 -2.35
C HIS A 68 1.08 -6.06 -1.41
N LEU A 69 1.23 -6.36 -0.12
CA LEU A 69 1.61 -5.46 0.98
C LEU A 69 0.74 -4.20 1.09
N ASN A 70 -0.41 -4.19 0.42
CA ASN A 70 -1.25 -3.02 0.21
C ASN A 70 -2.69 -3.46 -0.14
N PRO A 71 -3.71 -3.02 0.62
CA PRO A 71 -5.10 -3.29 0.33
C PRO A 71 -5.56 -2.82 -1.04
N ALA A 72 -5.11 -1.64 -1.48
CA ALA A 72 -5.47 -1.07 -2.79
C ALA A 72 -4.93 -1.94 -3.94
N VAL A 73 -3.69 -2.43 -3.83
CA VAL A 73 -3.10 -3.38 -4.77
C VAL A 73 -3.88 -4.70 -4.76
N SER A 74 -4.20 -5.23 -3.58
CA SER A 74 -4.94 -6.50 -3.44
C SER A 74 -6.33 -6.46 -4.09
N ILE A 75 -7.06 -5.36 -3.89
CA ILE A 75 -8.38 -5.15 -4.48
C ILE A 75 -8.26 -5.00 -6.00
N ALA A 76 -7.32 -4.19 -6.48
CA ALA A 76 -7.16 -3.98 -7.90
C ALA A 76 -6.66 -5.23 -8.64
N LEU A 77 -5.77 -6.03 -8.07
CA LEU A 77 -5.37 -7.32 -8.64
C LEU A 77 -6.49 -8.36 -8.61
N TRP A 78 -7.47 -8.24 -7.72
CA TRP A 78 -8.68 -9.06 -7.76
C TRP A 78 -9.61 -8.65 -8.93
N LEU A 79 -9.78 -7.35 -9.14
CA LEU A 79 -10.67 -6.82 -10.18
C LEU A 79 -10.06 -6.94 -11.58
N PHE A 80 -8.77 -6.61 -11.70
CA PHE A 80 -8.07 -6.47 -12.97
C PHE A 80 -6.95 -7.49 -13.14
N GLY A 81 -6.62 -8.31 -12.15
CA GLY A 81 -5.61 -9.37 -12.26
C GLY A 81 -6.21 -10.76 -12.15
N THR A 82 -5.37 -11.71 -11.73
CA THR A 82 -5.73 -13.11 -11.48
C THR A 82 -5.94 -13.41 -10.00
N PHE A 83 -5.98 -12.40 -9.12
CA PHE A 83 -6.05 -12.62 -7.68
C PHE A 83 -7.43 -13.11 -7.23
N GLU A 84 -7.44 -14.14 -6.39
CA GLU A 84 -8.67 -14.78 -5.92
C GLU A 84 -9.42 -13.90 -4.91
N ARG A 85 -10.68 -13.58 -5.22
CA ARG A 85 -11.54 -12.70 -4.40
C ARG A 85 -11.63 -13.11 -2.93
N ASN A 86 -11.61 -14.43 -2.66
CA ASN A 86 -11.79 -14.98 -1.33
C ASN A 86 -10.57 -14.71 -0.42
N LYS A 87 -9.41 -14.41 -1.00
CA LYS A 87 -8.17 -14.10 -0.27
C LYS A 87 -8.07 -12.63 0.11
N VAL A 88 -8.81 -11.74 -0.57
CA VAL A 88 -8.73 -10.27 -0.38
C VAL A 88 -8.93 -9.88 1.09
N PRO A 89 -9.98 -10.31 1.81
CA PRO A 89 -10.17 -9.89 3.20
C PRO A 89 -9.03 -10.37 4.12
N ALA A 90 -8.53 -11.58 3.90
CA ALA A 90 -7.44 -12.14 4.71
C ALA A 90 -6.11 -11.39 4.50
N TYR A 91 -5.82 -10.99 3.26
CA TYR A 91 -4.66 -10.15 2.93
C TYR A 91 -4.78 -8.77 3.59
N ILE A 92 -5.92 -8.10 3.46
CA ILE A 92 -6.15 -6.77 4.05
C ILE A 92 -5.96 -6.79 5.57
N LEU A 93 -6.52 -7.80 6.24
CA LEU A 93 -6.36 -7.98 7.68
C LEU A 93 -4.89 -8.22 8.06
N ALA A 94 -4.18 -9.10 7.34
CA ALA A 94 -2.79 -9.38 7.58
C ALA A 94 -1.89 -8.15 7.39
N GLN A 95 -2.09 -7.40 6.31
CA GLN A 95 -1.35 -6.17 6.01
C GLN A 95 -1.59 -5.11 7.10
N THR A 96 -2.85 -4.87 7.46
CA THR A 96 -3.23 -3.88 8.47
C THR A 96 -2.68 -4.25 9.84
N ALA A 97 -2.74 -5.53 10.23
CA ALA A 97 -2.15 -6.02 11.47
C ALA A 97 -0.62 -5.90 11.48
N GLY A 98 0.04 -6.20 10.37
CA GLY A 98 1.49 -6.02 10.23
C GLY A 98 1.90 -4.56 10.38
N ALA A 99 1.17 -3.65 9.74
CA ALA A 99 1.40 -2.22 9.84
C ALA A 99 1.18 -1.69 11.27
N PHE A 100 0.10 -2.10 11.94
CA PHE A 100 -0.17 -1.77 13.34
C PHE A 100 0.97 -2.24 14.26
N CYS A 101 1.38 -3.50 14.16
CA CYS A 101 2.43 -4.08 15.01
C CYS A 101 3.80 -3.43 14.78
N ALA A 102 4.15 -3.12 13.53
CA ALA A 102 5.40 -2.43 13.22
C ALA A 102 5.42 -0.99 13.75
N ALA A 103 4.31 -0.26 13.61
CA ALA A 103 4.20 1.08 14.19
C ALA A 103 4.32 1.03 15.73
N ALA A 104 3.69 0.04 16.38
CA ALA A 104 3.79 -0.14 17.83
C ALA A 104 5.23 -0.49 18.26
N LEU A 105 5.92 -1.33 17.47
CA LEU A 105 7.32 -1.66 17.69
C LEU A 105 8.21 -0.40 17.58
N VAL A 106 8.07 0.40 16.52
CA VAL A 106 8.83 1.64 16.35
C VAL A 106 8.54 2.63 17.47
N TYR A 107 7.27 2.81 17.85
CA TYR A 107 6.90 3.62 19.00
C TYR A 107 7.59 3.13 20.29
N GLY A 108 7.60 1.82 20.55
CA GLY A 108 8.29 1.24 21.70
C GLY A 108 9.80 1.46 21.69
N LEU A 109 10.44 1.36 20.52
CA LEU A 109 11.89 1.62 20.38
C LEU A 109 12.27 3.09 20.57
N TYR A 110 11.37 4.01 20.22
CA TYR A 110 11.57 5.46 20.33
C TYR A 110 10.84 6.09 21.54
N SER A 111 10.24 5.29 22.42
CA SER A 111 9.24 5.80 23.37
C SER A 111 9.77 6.91 24.28
N SER A 112 11.00 6.76 24.79
CA SER A 112 11.62 7.79 25.65
C SER A 112 11.81 9.10 24.91
N LEU A 113 12.22 9.05 23.64
CA LEU A 113 12.43 10.24 22.80
C LEU A 113 11.10 10.98 22.54
N PHE A 114 9.99 10.25 22.40
CA PHE A 114 8.66 10.89 22.31
C PHE A 114 8.33 11.67 23.58
N PHE A 115 8.49 11.05 24.76
CA PHE A 115 8.18 11.72 26.03
C PHE A 115 9.10 12.91 26.31
N ASP A 116 10.39 12.78 26.04
CA ASP A 116 11.36 13.87 26.22
C ASP A 116 11.02 15.06 25.29
N PHE A 117 10.68 14.78 24.03
CA PHE A 117 10.28 15.81 23.07
C PHE A 117 8.98 16.50 23.49
N GLU A 118 7.98 15.74 23.91
CA GLU A 118 6.70 16.29 24.39
C GLU A 118 6.90 17.21 25.59
N GLN A 119 7.74 16.80 26.54
CA GLN A 119 8.06 17.61 27.71
C GLN A 119 8.82 18.88 27.33
N ALA A 120 9.83 18.77 26.46
CA ALA A 120 10.66 19.89 26.03
C ALA A 120 9.86 20.95 25.23
N GLN A 121 8.89 20.51 24.43
CA GLN A 121 8.05 21.39 23.61
C GLN A 121 6.74 21.80 24.31
N HIS A 122 6.54 21.40 25.57
CA HIS A 122 5.27 21.59 26.30
C HIS A 122 4.05 21.10 25.50
N MET A 123 4.23 20.00 24.76
CA MET A 123 3.24 19.45 23.86
C MET A 123 2.35 18.45 24.59
N THR A 124 1.03 18.68 24.53
CA THR A 124 0.05 17.74 25.09
C THR A 124 -0.34 16.72 24.01
N ARG A 125 -0.01 15.45 24.23
CA ARG A 125 -0.45 14.34 23.36
C ARG A 125 -1.97 14.32 23.22
N GLY A 126 -2.45 14.20 21.98
CA GLY A 126 -3.87 14.26 21.62
C GLY A 126 -4.40 15.66 21.29
N SER A 127 -3.61 16.71 21.52
CA SER A 127 -3.91 18.05 20.98
C SER A 127 -3.66 18.13 19.48
N VAL A 128 -4.18 19.16 18.81
CA VAL A 128 -3.90 19.43 17.38
C VAL A 128 -2.40 19.64 17.13
N ALA A 129 -1.69 20.30 18.06
CA ALA A 129 -0.23 20.46 17.95
C ALA A 129 0.51 19.12 17.94
N SER A 130 0.00 18.11 18.67
CA SER A 130 0.59 16.78 18.70
C SER A 130 0.48 15.98 17.41
N LEU A 131 -0.23 16.48 16.39
CA LEU A 131 -0.22 15.91 15.04
C LEU A 131 1.18 15.88 14.44
N GLU A 132 2.06 16.79 14.87
CA GLU A 132 3.46 16.75 14.49
C GLU A 132 4.10 15.39 14.84
N LEU A 133 3.89 14.88 16.05
CA LEU A 133 4.41 13.57 16.45
C LEU A 133 3.56 12.41 15.94
N ALA A 134 2.23 12.60 15.83
CA ALA A 134 1.35 11.60 15.23
C ALA A 134 1.75 11.28 13.78
N SER A 135 2.30 12.28 13.05
CA SER A 135 2.72 12.13 11.67
C SER A 135 4.02 11.32 11.49
N VAL A 136 4.62 10.82 12.57
CA VAL A 136 5.67 9.78 12.48
C VAL A 136 5.10 8.49 11.92
N PHE A 137 3.87 8.17 12.29
CA PHE A 137 3.29 6.84 12.07
C PHE A 137 2.40 6.78 10.83
N SER A 138 1.73 7.88 10.50
CA SER A 138 0.75 7.93 9.42
C SER A 138 0.67 9.32 8.82
N THR A 139 -0.09 9.46 7.74
CA THR A 139 -0.13 10.68 6.95
C THR A 139 -1.19 11.67 7.38
N TYR A 140 -0.95 12.95 7.13
CA TYR A 140 -1.90 14.05 7.33
C TYR A 140 -1.78 15.05 6.17
N PRO A 141 -2.85 15.76 5.80
CA PRO A 141 -2.81 16.64 4.63
C PRO A 141 -2.10 17.93 4.99
N HIS A 142 -1.35 18.47 4.04
CA HIS A 142 -0.76 19.80 4.15
C HIS A 142 -1.81 20.84 4.61
N PRO A 143 -1.47 21.78 5.52
CA PRO A 143 -2.43 22.72 6.10
C PRO A 143 -3.33 23.43 5.08
N SER A 144 -2.73 23.88 3.97
CA SER A 144 -3.42 24.62 2.89
C SER A 144 -4.31 23.78 1.96
N LEU A 145 -4.30 22.45 2.08
CA LEU A 145 -5.11 21.58 1.24
C LEU A 145 -6.49 21.36 1.84
N SER A 146 -7.51 21.43 1.00
CA SER A 146 -8.84 20.89 1.31
C SER A 146 -8.81 19.36 1.29
N ILE A 147 -9.79 18.73 1.97
CA ILE A 147 -9.96 17.27 1.95
C ILE A 147 -10.18 16.73 0.53
N GLY A 148 -10.92 17.46 -0.31
CA GLY A 148 -11.12 17.10 -1.72
C GLY A 148 -9.82 17.13 -2.54
N GLN A 149 -8.95 18.10 -2.30
CA GLN A 149 -7.63 18.15 -2.93
C GLN A 149 -6.73 17.02 -2.46
N ALA A 150 -6.70 16.73 -1.15
CA ALA A 150 -5.94 15.60 -0.63
C ALA A 150 -6.42 14.26 -1.19
N PHE A 151 -7.74 14.09 -1.33
CA PHE A 151 -8.35 12.94 -1.98
C PHE A 151 -7.89 12.79 -3.44
N LEU A 152 -7.90 13.88 -4.21
CA LEU A 152 -7.42 13.87 -5.59
C LEU A 152 -5.94 13.49 -5.69
N VAL A 153 -5.09 14.03 -4.81
CA VAL A 153 -3.66 13.68 -4.75
C VAL A 153 -3.51 12.18 -4.58
N GLU A 154 -4.10 11.59 -3.53
CA GLU A 154 -4.01 10.15 -3.22
C GLU A 154 -4.56 9.27 -4.36
N VAL A 155 -5.64 9.67 -5.03
CA VAL A 155 -6.13 8.96 -6.23
C VAL A 155 -5.07 8.96 -7.33
N VAL A 156 -4.50 10.13 -7.65
CA VAL A 156 -3.57 10.27 -8.78
C VAL A 156 -2.27 9.51 -8.53
N ILE A 157 -1.65 9.70 -7.36
CA ILE A 157 -0.36 9.05 -7.07
C ILE A 157 -0.52 7.53 -6.96
N THR A 158 -1.66 7.03 -6.46
CA THR A 158 -1.91 5.58 -6.39
C THR A 158 -2.25 4.98 -7.76
N ALA A 159 -2.87 5.75 -8.65
CA ALA A 159 -3.07 5.35 -10.04
C ALA A 159 -1.74 5.19 -10.78
N ILE A 160 -0.81 6.14 -10.60
CA ILE A 160 0.55 6.05 -11.13
C ILE A 160 1.26 4.82 -10.53
N LEU A 161 1.19 4.65 -9.21
CA LEU A 161 1.79 3.51 -8.51
C LEU A 161 1.34 2.19 -9.12
N LEU A 162 0.03 1.92 -9.19
CA LEU A 162 -0.42 0.61 -9.65
C LEU A 162 -0.23 0.41 -11.16
N GLY A 163 -0.44 1.45 -11.97
CA GLY A 163 -0.17 1.37 -13.40
C GLY A 163 1.29 1.01 -13.70
N MET A 164 2.23 1.62 -12.97
CA MET A 164 3.65 1.32 -13.10
C MET A 164 4.06 -0.01 -12.47
N ILE A 165 3.45 -0.44 -11.35
CA ILE A 165 3.66 -1.80 -10.83
C ILE A 165 3.30 -2.81 -11.91
N MET A 166 2.12 -2.69 -12.53
CA MET A 166 1.72 -3.60 -13.60
C MET A 166 2.69 -3.57 -14.77
N ALA A 167 3.15 -2.37 -15.20
CA ALA A 167 4.14 -2.24 -16.27
C ALA A 167 5.49 -2.89 -15.94
N LEU A 168 5.97 -2.73 -14.71
CA LEU A 168 7.26 -3.27 -14.25
C LEU A 168 7.24 -4.79 -14.07
N THR A 169 6.07 -5.35 -13.78
CA THR A 169 5.85 -6.79 -13.61
C THR A 169 5.33 -7.49 -14.86
N ASP A 170 5.09 -6.76 -15.95
CA ASP A 170 4.65 -7.32 -17.22
C ASP A 170 5.86 -7.65 -18.10
N ASP A 171 6.17 -8.94 -18.21
CA ASP A 171 7.27 -9.45 -19.01
C ASP A 171 7.05 -9.26 -20.53
N GLY A 172 5.83 -8.92 -20.97
CA GLY A 172 5.54 -8.54 -22.36
C GLY A 172 5.86 -7.09 -22.69
N ASN A 173 6.16 -6.25 -21.68
CA ASN A 173 6.39 -4.82 -21.86
C ASN A 173 7.89 -4.49 -21.97
N GLY A 174 8.51 -4.82 -23.10
CA GLY A 174 9.96 -4.65 -23.30
C GLY A 174 10.76 -5.78 -22.65
N LEU A 175 11.97 -5.48 -22.15
CA LEU A 175 12.80 -6.51 -21.50
C LEU A 175 12.27 -6.86 -20.10
N PRO A 176 12.06 -8.15 -19.78
CA PRO A 176 11.72 -8.60 -18.44
C PRO A 176 12.69 -8.06 -17.38
N ARG A 177 12.15 -7.55 -16.26
CA ARG A 177 12.97 -6.97 -15.18
C ARG A 177 13.50 -8.03 -14.24
N GLY A 178 12.84 -9.19 -14.18
CA GLY A 178 13.21 -10.32 -13.34
C GLY A 178 13.48 -9.88 -11.88
N PRO A 179 14.67 -10.17 -11.32
CA PRO A 179 14.99 -9.83 -9.93
C PRO A 179 15.08 -8.33 -9.66
N LEU A 180 15.11 -7.46 -10.67
CA LEU A 180 15.13 -6.00 -10.48
C LEU A 180 13.75 -5.40 -10.23
N ALA A 181 12.65 -6.11 -10.53
CA ALA A 181 11.30 -5.55 -10.43
C ALA A 181 10.98 -4.99 -9.02
N PRO A 182 11.28 -5.69 -7.90
CA PRO A 182 11.03 -5.14 -6.56
C PRO A 182 11.81 -3.85 -6.28
N LEU A 183 13.09 -3.77 -6.67
CA LEU A 183 13.90 -2.57 -6.51
C LEU A 183 13.32 -1.38 -7.29
N LEU A 184 12.90 -1.60 -8.53
CA LEU A 184 12.32 -0.55 -9.37
C LEU A 184 10.98 -0.05 -8.83
N ILE A 185 10.17 -0.93 -8.22
CA ILE A 185 8.94 -0.55 -7.52
C ILE A 185 9.26 0.36 -6.32
N GLY A 186 10.30 0.05 -5.55
CA GLY A 186 10.73 0.94 -4.47
C GLY A 186 11.23 2.29 -4.96
N LEU A 187 12.00 2.33 -6.05
CA LEU A 187 12.45 3.59 -6.64
C LEU A 187 11.29 4.43 -7.19
N LEU A 188 10.28 3.79 -7.77
CA LEU A 188 9.03 4.45 -8.15
C LEU A 188 8.37 5.13 -6.94
N ILE A 189 8.24 4.42 -5.82
CA ILE A 189 7.67 4.97 -4.58
C ILE A 189 8.53 6.14 -4.07
N ALA A 190 9.86 6.02 -4.13
CA ALA A 190 10.77 7.10 -3.75
C ALA A 190 10.58 8.36 -4.59
N VAL A 191 10.42 8.23 -5.91
CA VAL A 191 10.17 9.37 -6.80
C VAL A 191 8.78 9.99 -6.55
N ILE A 192 7.75 9.17 -6.33
CA ILE A 192 6.41 9.67 -5.97
C ILE A 192 6.48 10.45 -4.65
N GLY A 193 7.11 9.89 -3.62
CA GLY A 193 7.28 10.56 -2.32
C GLY A 193 8.10 11.85 -2.44
N GLY A 194 9.19 11.81 -3.20
CA GLY A 194 10.06 12.97 -3.41
C GLY A 194 9.37 14.12 -4.16
N ALA A 195 8.40 13.81 -5.02
CA ALA A 195 7.69 14.80 -5.82
C ALA A 195 6.39 15.29 -5.17
N MET A 196 5.62 14.39 -4.55
CA MET A 196 4.25 14.65 -4.08
C MET A 196 4.08 14.56 -2.56
N GLY A 197 5.10 14.10 -1.85
CA GLY A 197 5.03 13.86 -0.41
C GLY A 197 4.65 15.08 0.44
N PRO A 198 5.07 16.33 0.13
CA PRO A 198 4.66 17.50 0.88
C PRO A 198 3.15 17.77 0.89
N LEU A 199 2.37 17.17 -0.02
CA LEU A 199 0.93 17.41 -0.13
C LEU A 199 0.12 16.56 0.87
N THR A 200 0.33 15.25 0.87
CA THR A 200 -0.47 14.30 1.66
C THR A 200 0.36 13.26 2.39
N GLY A 201 1.69 13.25 2.28
CA GLY A 201 2.56 12.22 2.85
C GLY A 201 2.59 10.91 2.04
N PHE A 202 2.10 10.92 0.80
CA PHE A 202 2.17 9.81 -0.16
C PHE A 202 1.67 8.46 0.40
N ALA A 203 0.50 8.44 1.05
CA ALA A 203 0.03 7.26 1.76
C ALA A 203 -0.07 6.05 0.84
N MET A 204 -0.83 6.16 -0.27
CA MET A 204 -0.99 5.19 -1.36
C MET A 204 -1.34 3.74 -0.97
N ASN A 205 -1.55 3.49 0.31
CA ASN A 205 -1.67 2.17 0.91
C ASN A 205 -2.56 2.27 2.15
N PRO A 206 -3.81 1.77 2.07
CA PRO A 206 -4.74 1.85 3.19
C PRO A 206 -4.22 1.17 4.48
N ALA A 207 -3.49 0.05 4.39
CA ALA A 207 -2.93 -0.61 5.56
C ALA A 207 -1.78 0.19 6.17
N SER A 208 -0.95 0.80 5.32
CA SER A 208 0.20 1.63 5.73
C SER A 208 -0.21 2.87 6.51
N ASP A 209 -1.44 3.35 6.33
CA ASP A 209 -1.93 4.53 7.03
C ASP A 209 -2.88 4.17 8.17
N PHE A 210 -3.87 3.32 7.92
CA PHE A 210 -4.91 2.98 8.90
C PHE A 210 -4.37 2.13 10.07
N GLY A 211 -3.50 1.16 9.80
CA GLY A 211 -2.87 0.34 10.84
C GLY A 211 -2.09 1.18 11.85
N PRO A 212 -1.16 2.05 11.40
CA PRO A 212 -0.46 2.96 12.29
C PRO A 212 -1.37 4.00 12.94
N LYS A 213 -2.42 4.53 12.28
CA LYS A 213 -3.41 5.41 12.93
C LYS A 213 -4.11 4.74 14.11
N LEU A 214 -4.51 3.47 13.98
CA LEU A 214 -5.07 2.69 15.08
C LEU A 214 -4.08 2.61 16.24
N MET A 215 -2.81 2.33 15.96
CA MET A 215 -1.77 2.31 16.99
C MET A 215 -1.65 3.68 17.66
N THR A 216 -1.52 4.76 16.89
CA THR A 216 -1.39 6.14 17.39
C THR A 216 -2.60 6.55 18.25
N TYR A 217 -3.81 6.16 17.85
CA TYR A 217 -5.03 6.35 18.65
C TYR A 217 -4.88 5.74 20.05
N PHE A 218 -4.50 4.45 20.12
CA PHE A 218 -4.31 3.75 21.40
C PHE A 218 -3.07 4.21 22.18
N ALA A 219 -2.06 4.78 21.51
CA ALA A 219 -0.86 5.32 22.14
C ALA A 219 -1.06 6.70 22.81
N GLY A 220 -2.30 7.20 22.85
CA GLY A 220 -2.69 8.37 23.63
C GLY A 220 -2.99 9.62 22.81
N TRP A 221 -2.86 9.58 21.47
CA TRP A 221 -3.32 10.70 20.63
C TRP A 221 -4.85 10.76 20.51
N GLY A 222 -5.55 9.65 20.73
CA GLY A 222 -7.01 9.62 20.64
C GLY A 222 -7.53 10.06 19.27
N GLU A 223 -8.68 10.72 19.25
CA GLU A 223 -9.43 11.04 18.02
C GLU A 223 -8.64 11.85 16.99
N VAL A 224 -7.69 12.69 17.44
CA VAL A 224 -6.88 13.52 16.54
C VAL A 224 -6.06 12.67 15.56
N ALA A 225 -5.72 11.43 15.93
CA ALA A 225 -5.02 10.48 15.06
C ALA A 225 -5.85 10.11 13.82
N PHE A 226 -7.18 10.09 13.93
CA PHE A 226 -8.09 9.83 12.81
C PHE A 226 -8.53 11.10 12.10
N THR A 227 -8.82 12.16 12.85
CA THR A 227 -9.37 13.38 12.27
C THR A 227 -8.31 14.23 11.56
N GLY A 228 -7.07 14.20 12.04
CA GLY A 228 -6.03 15.13 11.57
C GLY A 228 -6.33 16.59 11.91
N GLY A 229 -7.18 16.84 12.93
CA GLY A 229 -7.63 18.19 13.28
C GLY A 229 -8.53 18.83 12.22
N ARG A 230 -9.13 18.04 11.33
CA ARG A 230 -10.05 18.48 10.28
C ARG A 230 -11.49 18.15 10.65
N GLU A 231 -12.45 18.91 10.10
CA GLU A 231 -13.89 18.68 10.31
C GLU A 231 -14.33 17.33 9.72
N ILE A 232 -13.88 17.01 8.51
CA ILE A 232 -14.06 15.69 7.90
C ILE A 232 -12.88 14.82 8.33
N PRO A 233 -13.13 13.64 8.94
CA PRO A 233 -12.04 12.79 9.43
C PRO A 233 -11.06 12.40 8.33
N TYR A 234 -9.81 12.85 8.46
CA TYR A 234 -8.82 12.69 7.39
C TYR A 234 -8.54 11.23 7.04
N PHE A 235 -8.61 10.29 8.00
CA PHE A 235 -8.32 8.87 7.76
C PHE A 235 -9.15 8.24 6.61
N LEU A 236 -10.31 8.83 6.27
CA LEU A 236 -11.13 8.39 5.14
C LEU A 236 -10.40 8.55 3.80
N VAL A 237 -9.56 9.57 3.66
CA VAL A 237 -8.81 9.85 2.44
C VAL A 237 -7.81 8.72 2.12
N PRO A 238 -6.79 8.43 2.95
CA PRO A 238 -5.83 7.36 2.67
C PRO A 238 -6.46 5.95 2.75
N LEU A 239 -7.67 5.80 3.32
CA LEU A 239 -8.40 4.54 3.30
C LEU A 239 -9.09 4.28 1.95
N ILE A 240 -9.71 5.30 1.35
CA ILE A 240 -10.60 5.15 0.18
C ILE A 240 -9.93 5.60 -1.12
N ALA A 241 -9.27 6.76 -1.13
CA ALA A 241 -8.68 7.33 -2.34
C ALA A 241 -7.64 6.40 -3.00
N PRO A 242 -6.75 5.71 -2.26
CA PRO A 242 -5.83 4.76 -2.87
C PRO A 242 -6.52 3.58 -3.57
N VAL A 243 -7.64 3.08 -3.04
CA VAL A 243 -8.38 1.97 -3.68
C VAL A 243 -8.93 2.41 -5.04
N LEU A 244 -9.53 3.62 -5.10
CA LEU A 244 -10.01 4.19 -6.35
C LEU A 244 -8.85 4.44 -7.33
N GLY A 245 -7.77 5.06 -6.85
CA GLY A 245 -6.57 5.31 -7.65
C GLY A 245 -5.98 4.04 -8.23
N ALA A 246 -5.77 3.01 -7.40
CA ALA A 246 -5.31 1.70 -7.84
C ALA A 246 -6.19 1.14 -8.96
N CYS A 247 -7.51 1.11 -8.79
CA CYS A 247 -8.42 0.62 -9.83
C CYS A 247 -8.29 1.40 -11.16
N ILE A 248 -8.18 2.73 -11.09
CA ILE A 248 -7.95 3.60 -12.25
C ILE A 248 -6.61 3.27 -12.91
N GLY A 249 -5.54 3.14 -12.12
CA GLY A 249 -4.20 2.81 -12.60
C GLY A 249 -4.13 1.46 -13.32
N ALA A 250 -4.75 0.44 -12.73
CA ALA A 250 -4.81 -0.89 -13.33
C ALA A 250 -5.63 -0.92 -14.62
N ALA A 251 -6.82 -0.29 -14.63
CA ALA A 251 -7.63 -0.15 -15.83
C ALA A 251 -6.88 0.64 -16.92
N GLY A 252 -6.23 1.73 -16.54
CA GLY A 252 -5.43 2.58 -17.41
C GLY A 252 -4.28 1.81 -18.07
N TYR A 253 -3.48 1.07 -17.30
CA TYR A 253 -2.42 0.23 -17.85
C TYR A 253 -2.96 -0.78 -18.85
N LYS A 254 -4.03 -1.50 -18.49
CA LYS A 254 -4.64 -2.51 -19.36
C LYS A 254 -5.15 -1.95 -20.68
N VAL A 255 -5.88 -0.85 -20.62
CA VAL A 255 -6.55 -0.28 -21.80
C VAL A 255 -5.58 0.51 -22.67
N LEU A 256 -4.70 1.31 -22.06
CA LEU A 256 -3.87 2.27 -22.79
C LEU A 256 -2.51 1.69 -23.19
N ILE A 257 -1.96 0.72 -22.43
CA ILE A 257 -0.63 0.16 -22.70
C ILE A 257 -0.73 -1.32 -23.10
N CYS A 258 -1.26 -2.16 -22.23
CA CYS A 258 -1.25 -3.63 -22.38
C CYS A 258 -1.85 -4.09 -23.73
N LYS A 259 -3.01 -3.53 -24.12
CA LYS A 259 -3.68 -3.84 -25.40
C LYS A 259 -2.86 -3.51 -26.65
N HIS A 260 -1.84 -2.66 -26.53
CA HIS A 260 -1.00 -2.22 -27.63
C HIS A 260 0.39 -2.86 -27.61
N LEU A 261 0.63 -3.83 -26.72
CA LEU A 261 1.89 -4.57 -26.69
C LEU A 261 1.98 -5.54 -27.88
N PRO A 262 3.17 -5.74 -28.47
CA PRO A 262 3.35 -6.52 -29.69
C PRO A 262 3.12 -8.03 -29.52
N ASN A 263 3.10 -8.56 -28.28
CA ASN A 263 2.99 -9.99 -27.98
C ASN A 263 1.68 -10.28 -27.22
N LEU A 264 0.55 -10.41 -27.92
CA LEU A 264 -0.75 -10.71 -27.32
C LEU A 264 -0.94 -12.19 -26.93
N ASP A 265 -0.03 -13.08 -27.33
CA ASP A 265 -0.20 -14.53 -27.16
C ASP A 265 0.26 -15.09 -25.79
N GLY A 266 0.72 -14.23 -24.86
CA GLY A 266 1.36 -14.65 -23.61
C GLY A 266 0.91 -13.92 -22.35
N GLY A 267 -0.23 -14.33 -21.78
CA GLY A 267 -0.38 -14.47 -20.32
C GLY A 267 -0.71 -13.27 -19.42
N ALA A 268 -0.32 -12.02 -19.71
CA ALA A 268 -0.50 -10.91 -18.74
C ALA A 268 -1.75 -10.03 -18.98
N CYS A 269 -2.08 -9.73 -20.25
CA CYS A 269 -3.19 -8.81 -20.56
C CYS A 269 -4.60 -9.45 -20.50
N SER A 270 -4.71 -10.79 -20.46
CA SER A 270 -5.95 -11.53 -20.75
C SER A 270 -6.85 -11.88 -19.55
N ALA A 271 -6.42 -11.74 -18.30
CA ALA A 271 -7.30 -12.07 -17.15
C ALA A 271 -8.28 -10.91 -16.85
N LYS A 272 -9.60 -10.97 -17.09
CA LYS A 272 -10.55 -12.10 -17.24
C LYS A 272 -11.36 -12.03 -18.54
N PRO A 273 -11.65 -13.17 -19.19
CA PRO A 273 -12.86 -13.37 -19.98
C PRO A 273 -14.03 -13.83 -19.09
N ASP A 274 -15.12 -13.05 -19.15
CA ASP A 274 -16.54 -13.37 -18.98
C ASP A 274 -17.02 -14.33 -17.87
N HIS A 275 -17.63 -13.75 -16.82
CA HIS A 275 -18.55 -14.45 -15.90
C HIS A 275 -19.90 -14.85 -16.56
N GLU A 276 -20.06 -14.67 -17.88
CA GLU A 276 -21.25 -15.06 -18.65
C GLU A 276 -21.06 -16.37 -19.44
N ALA A 277 -19.82 -16.79 -19.74
CA ALA A 277 -19.58 -17.98 -20.57
C ALA A 277 -19.85 -19.33 -19.87
N GLU A 278 -19.83 -19.37 -18.53
CA GLU A 278 -20.12 -20.60 -17.76
C GLU A 278 -21.61 -20.84 -17.50
N ARG A 279 -22.49 -19.86 -17.76
CA ARG A 279 -23.95 -20.05 -17.62
C ARG A 279 -24.60 -20.62 -18.87
N TYR A 280 -24.00 -20.43 -20.04
CA TYR A 280 -24.56 -20.90 -21.31
C TYR A 280 -24.24 -22.39 -21.55
N THR A 281 -23.08 -22.87 -21.10
CA THR A 281 -22.67 -24.28 -21.29
C THR A 281 -23.37 -25.25 -20.33
N ALA A 282 -23.82 -24.81 -19.16
CA ALA A 282 -24.53 -25.68 -18.21
C ALA A 282 -25.99 -25.97 -18.63
N HIS A 283 -26.62 -25.09 -19.43
CA HIS A 283 -28.00 -25.27 -19.90
C HIS A 283 -28.12 -26.09 -21.19
N ASP A 284 -27.08 -26.16 -22.03
CA ASP A 284 -27.15 -26.90 -23.29
C ASP A 284 -26.74 -28.38 -23.18
N VAL A 285 -25.97 -28.76 -22.17
CA VAL A 285 -25.57 -30.18 -21.98
C VAL A 285 -26.72 -31.03 -21.41
N THR A 286 -27.67 -30.44 -20.69
CA THR A 286 -28.84 -31.16 -20.16
C THR A 286 -29.98 -31.33 -21.17
N ALA A 287 -29.93 -30.67 -22.33
CA ALA A 287 -30.96 -30.79 -23.38
C ALA A 287 -30.63 -31.87 -24.44
N GLN A 288 -29.40 -32.40 -24.46
CA GLN A 288 -28.94 -33.34 -25.48
C GLN A 288 -28.93 -34.82 -25.03
N GLU A 289 -29.21 -35.09 -23.75
CA GLU A 289 -29.36 -36.45 -23.21
C GLU A 289 -30.84 -36.91 -23.10
N ALA A 290 -31.79 -36.12 -23.62
CA ALA A 290 -33.23 -36.40 -23.55
C ALA A 290 -33.91 -36.53 -24.93
N ARG A 291 -33.22 -37.07 -25.94
CA ARG A 291 -33.81 -37.48 -27.23
C ARG A 291 -33.32 -38.85 -27.68
#